data_AF-A0A829G197-F1
#
_entry.id   AF-A0A829G197-F1
#
_cell.length_a   1.000
_cell.length_b   1.000
_cell.length_c   1.000
_cell.angle_alpha   90.00
_cell.angle_beta   90.00
_cell.angle_gamma   90.00
#
_symmetry.space_group_name_H-M   'P 1'
#
loop_
_entity.id
_entity.type
_entity.pdbx_description
1 polymer ?
#
loop_
_entity_poly.entity_id
_entity_poly.type
_entity_poly.pdbx_seq_one_letter_code
_entity_poly.pdbx_strand_id
1 'polypeptide(L)'
;LTYQGMAIDLDAPFARINMLDAIKDKTGVDFWPEMSVDDARKLADEHDVHYEPYWKVGHIISAFFDQFVEETLIQPTFITGHPIEVSPLAKKNPKDPRFVERFELFVGGGEYANAFTELNDPIDQRQRFEAQAAEKSAGNDEAQGIDDDYVEALEYGMPPTGGLGIGIDRLVMLLTDAPSIRDVLLFPTLRP
;
A
#
# COMPACT_ATOMS: atom_id res chain seq x y z
N LEU A 1 -15.43 -17.55 10.10
CA LEU A 1 -15.51 -16.95 11.45
C LEU A 1 -16.45 -15.74 11.43
N THR A 2 -16.83 -15.22 12.60
CA THR A 2 -17.54 -13.94 12.70
C THR A 2 -16.59 -12.93 13.34
N TYR A 3 -16.44 -11.76 12.73
CA TYR A 3 -15.62 -10.67 13.23
C TYR A 3 -16.42 -9.37 13.23
N GLN A 4 -16.67 -8.79 14.39
CA GLN A 4 -17.45 -7.57 14.58
C GLN A 4 -18.80 -7.58 13.82
N GLY A 5 -19.47 -8.74 13.82
CA GLY A 5 -20.74 -8.94 13.11
C GLY A 5 -20.63 -9.28 11.62
N MET A 6 -19.43 -9.24 11.04
CA MET A 6 -19.16 -9.66 9.66
C MET A 6 -18.87 -11.16 9.59
N ALA A 7 -19.56 -11.86 8.70
CA ALA A 7 -19.23 -13.25 8.39
C ALA A 7 -18.05 -13.31 7.41
N ILE A 8 -16.91 -13.81 7.87
CA ILE A 8 -15.65 -13.87 7.10
C ILE A 8 -15.30 -15.34 6.85
N ASP A 9 -15.08 -15.71 5.60
CA ASP A 9 -14.67 -17.05 5.21
C ASP A 9 -13.17 -17.07 4.89
N LEU A 10 -12.38 -17.68 5.77
CA LEU A 10 -10.93 -17.84 5.58
C LEU A 10 -10.58 -19.16 4.86
N ASP A 11 -11.55 -20.05 4.66
CA ASP A 11 -11.35 -21.33 3.97
C ASP A 11 -11.57 -21.19 2.45
N ALA A 12 -12.35 -20.17 2.04
CA ALA A 12 -12.53 -19.81 0.65
C ALA A 12 -11.24 -19.27 0.00
N PRO A 13 -11.03 -19.45 -1.31
CA PRO A 13 -9.93 -18.81 -2.03
C PRO A 13 -10.00 -17.28 -1.92
N PHE A 14 -8.89 -16.66 -1.52
CA PHE A 14 -8.83 -15.21 -1.37
C PHE A 14 -8.89 -14.54 -2.74
N ALA A 15 -9.71 -13.49 -2.85
CA ALA A 15 -9.82 -12.73 -4.08
C ALA A 15 -8.48 -12.06 -4.42
N ARG A 16 -8.22 -11.81 -5.70
CA ARG A 16 -7.06 -11.05 -6.17
C ARG A 16 -7.57 -10.00 -7.13
N ILE A 17 -7.44 -8.74 -6.77
CA ILE A 17 -8.00 -7.62 -7.51
C ILE A 17 -6.89 -6.59 -7.74
N ASN A 18 -6.87 -5.97 -8.92
CA ASN A 18 -5.97 -4.85 -9.18
C ASN A 18 -6.57 -3.58 -8.58
N MET A 19 -5.74 -2.74 -7.96
CA MET A 19 -6.13 -1.47 -7.34
C MET A 19 -6.92 -0.58 -8.31
N LEU A 20 -6.48 -0.47 -9.57
CA LEU A 20 -7.14 0.37 -10.57
C LEU A 20 -8.52 -0.15 -10.94
N ASP A 21 -8.65 -1.47 -11.09
CA ASP A 21 -9.94 -2.10 -11.36
C ASP A 21 -10.90 -1.91 -10.19
N ALA A 22 -10.39 -2.04 -8.95
CA ALA A 22 -11.20 -1.83 -7.75
C ALA A 22 -11.68 -0.37 -7.62
N ILE A 23 -10.81 0.61 -7.90
CA ILE A 23 -11.19 2.03 -7.93
C ILE A 23 -12.25 2.25 -9.01
N LYS A 24 -12.01 1.77 -10.24
CA LYS A 24 -12.93 1.93 -11.36
C LYS A 24 -14.31 1.35 -11.08
N ASP A 25 -14.38 0.18 -10.46
CA ASP A 25 -15.65 -0.46 -10.11
C ASP A 25 -16.42 0.33 -9.04
N LYS A 26 -15.72 1.05 -8.15
CA LYS A 26 -16.34 1.83 -7.06
C LYS A 26 -16.69 3.26 -7.43
N THR A 27 -15.84 3.93 -8.21
CA THR A 27 -15.96 5.37 -8.50
C THR A 27 -16.30 5.65 -9.96
N GLY A 28 -16.05 4.70 -10.87
CA GLY A 28 -16.12 4.90 -12.32
C GLY A 28 -14.88 5.55 -12.92
N VAL A 29 -13.91 5.97 -12.12
CA VAL A 29 -12.67 6.61 -12.59
C VAL A 29 -11.69 5.55 -13.11
N ASP A 30 -11.20 5.74 -14.34
CA ASP A 30 -10.26 4.82 -14.97
C ASP A 30 -8.83 5.38 -14.98
N PHE A 31 -7.97 4.79 -14.14
CA PHE A 31 -6.55 5.15 -14.02
C PHE A 31 -5.63 4.28 -14.91
N TRP A 32 -6.17 3.35 -15.71
CA TRP A 32 -5.35 2.57 -16.63
C TRP A 32 -4.67 3.43 -17.72
N PRO A 33 -5.35 4.38 -18.37
CA PRO A 33 -4.70 5.30 -19.30
C PRO A 33 -3.63 6.16 -18.60
N GLU A 34 -2.55 6.46 -19.30
CA GLU A 34 -1.62 7.47 -18.81
C GLU A 34 -2.29 8.84 -18.76
N MET A 35 -2.01 9.59 -17.68
CA MET A 35 -2.54 10.94 -17.48
C MET A 35 -1.51 11.83 -16.80
N SER A 36 -1.70 13.14 -16.96
CA SER A 36 -0.88 14.12 -16.25
C SER A 36 -1.27 14.20 -14.77
N VAL A 37 -0.35 14.72 -13.94
CA VAL A 37 -0.66 15.03 -12.52
C VAL A 37 -1.81 16.03 -12.43
N ASP A 38 -1.88 17.01 -13.32
CA ASP A 38 -2.96 18.00 -13.33
C ASP A 38 -4.32 17.38 -13.63
N ASP A 39 -4.38 16.38 -14.52
CA ASP A 39 -5.62 15.66 -14.80
C ASP A 39 -6.01 14.74 -13.63
N ALA A 40 -5.05 14.07 -13.01
CA ALA A 40 -5.29 13.29 -11.80
C ALA A 40 -5.80 14.18 -10.64
N ARG A 41 -5.29 15.40 -10.51
CA ARG A 41 -5.77 16.39 -9.52
C ARG A 41 -7.18 16.86 -9.78
N LYS A 42 -7.55 17.11 -11.04
CA LYS A 42 -8.96 17.41 -11.38
C LYS A 42 -9.88 16.28 -10.97
N LEU A 43 -9.50 15.02 -11.23
CA LEU A 43 -10.27 13.87 -10.78
C LEU A 43 -10.40 13.83 -9.26
N ALA A 44 -9.31 14.12 -8.55
CA ALA A 44 -9.31 14.19 -7.09
C ALA A 44 -10.24 15.31 -6.57
N ASP A 45 -10.17 16.52 -7.16
CA ASP A 45 -11.07 17.64 -6.84
C ASP A 45 -12.55 17.27 -7.09
N GLU A 46 -12.85 16.59 -8.20
CA GLU A 46 -14.21 16.16 -8.57
C GLU A 46 -14.81 15.11 -7.60
N HIS A 47 -13.95 14.35 -6.92
CA HIS A 47 -14.34 13.26 -6.01
C HIS A 47 -14.05 13.58 -4.53
N ASP A 48 -13.72 14.84 -4.21
CA ASP A 48 -13.34 15.26 -2.86
C ASP A 48 -12.22 14.39 -2.25
N VAL A 49 -11.21 14.03 -3.05
CA VAL A 49 -10.01 13.31 -2.61
C VAL A 49 -8.91 14.33 -2.31
N HIS A 50 -8.41 14.30 -1.08
CA HIS A 50 -7.30 15.15 -0.66
C HIS A 50 -6.01 14.81 -1.41
N TYR A 51 -5.18 15.81 -1.72
CA TYR A 51 -3.83 15.60 -2.23
C TYR A 51 -2.87 16.71 -1.79
N GLU A 52 -1.59 16.37 -1.74
CA GLU A 52 -0.53 17.32 -1.41
C GLU A 52 0.14 17.93 -2.65
N PRO A 53 0.77 19.11 -2.56
CA PRO A 53 1.43 19.76 -3.69
C PRO A 53 2.56 18.94 -4.33
N TYR A 54 3.21 18.07 -3.54
CA TYR A 54 4.31 17.19 -3.99
C TYR A 54 3.82 15.84 -4.53
N TRP A 55 2.51 15.53 -4.42
CA TRP A 55 1.97 14.27 -4.91
C TRP A 55 2.03 14.18 -6.43
N LYS A 56 2.37 12.97 -6.88
CA LYS A 56 2.30 12.50 -8.28
C LYS A 56 1.05 11.66 -8.49
N VAL A 57 0.80 11.23 -9.73
CA VAL A 57 -0.37 10.42 -10.12
C VAL A 57 -0.52 9.18 -9.23
N GLY A 58 0.57 8.45 -8.95
CA GLY A 58 0.52 7.26 -8.09
C GLY A 58 0.04 7.52 -6.66
N HIS A 59 0.37 8.67 -6.07
CA HIS A 59 -0.11 9.04 -4.74
C HIS A 59 -1.63 9.27 -4.74
N ILE A 60 -2.13 9.94 -5.79
CA ILE A 60 -3.57 10.19 -5.97
C ILE A 60 -4.32 8.87 -6.18
N ILE A 61 -3.78 7.95 -6.98
CA ILE A 61 -4.36 6.60 -7.14
C ILE A 61 -4.50 5.90 -5.79
N SER A 62 -3.45 5.94 -4.95
CA SER A 62 -3.50 5.35 -3.60
C SER A 62 -4.58 6.00 -2.74
N ALA A 63 -4.67 7.34 -2.74
CA ALA A 63 -5.69 8.05 -1.97
C ALA A 63 -7.13 7.72 -2.42
N PHE A 64 -7.36 7.52 -3.72
CA PHE A 64 -8.64 7.02 -4.22
C PHE A 64 -8.97 5.62 -3.69
N PHE A 65 -7.98 4.73 -3.64
CA PHE A 65 -8.16 3.39 -3.10
C PHE A 65 -8.53 3.45 -1.60
N ASP A 66 -7.75 4.19 -0.82
CA ASP A 66 -7.96 4.33 0.63
C ASP A 66 -9.35 4.90 0.94
N GLN A 67 -9.79 5.93 0.20
CA GLN A 67 -11.06 6.61 0.43
C GLN A 67 -12.29 5.81 -0.02
N PHE A 68 -12.22 5.05 -1.12
CA PHE A 68 -13.41 4.46 -1.75
C PHE A 68 -13.45 2.94 -1.76
N VAL A 69 -12.31 2.27 -1.61
CA VAL A 69 -12.21 0.82 -1.80
C VAL A 69 -11.92 0.09 -0.50
N GLU A 70 -10.94 0.56 0.29
CA GLU A 70 -10.40 -0.16 1.47
C GLU A 70 -11.49 -0.70 2.38
N GLU A 71 -12.36 0.16 2.92
CA GLU A 71 -13.41 -0.23 3.88
C GLU A 71 -14.45 -1.21 3.30
N THR A 72 -14.52 -1.32 1.96
CA THR A 72 -15.48 -2.20 1.28
C THR A 72 -14.99 -3.65 1.17
N LEU A 73 -13.71 -3.91 1.46
CA LEU A 73 -13.07 -5.22 1.31
C LEU A 73 -13.33 -6.12 2.53
N ILE A 74 -14.54 -6.70 2.58
CA ILE A 74 -14.96 -7.54 3.72
C ILE A 74 -14.33 -8.92 3.70
N GLN A 75 -14.40 -9.63 2.57
CA GLN A 75 -13.76 -10.95 2.44
C GLN A 75 -12.26 -10.79 2.18
N PRO A 76 -11.44 -11.80 2.54
CA PRO A 76 -10.01 -11.75 2.30
C PRO A 76 -9.68 -11.49 0.82
N THR A 77 -9.04 -10.35 0.59
CA THR A 77 -8.75 -9.85 -0.76
C THR A 77 -7.32 -9.36 -0.84
N PHE A 78 -6.55 -9.92 -1.77
CA PHE A 78 -5.27 -9.38 -2.17
C PHE A 78 -5.46 -8.26 -3.18
N ILE A 79 -5.08 -7.05 -2.80
CA ILE A 79 -5.01 -5.90 -3.70
C ILE A 79 -3.61 -5.84 -4.28
N THR A 80 -3.53 -5.77 -5.60
CA THR A 80 -2.28 -5.73 -6.38
C THR A 80 -2.22 -4.45 -7.21
N GLY A 81 -1.07 -4.15 -7.83
CA GLY A 81 -0.97 -3.03 -8.76
C GLY A 81 -0.78 -1.68 -8.07
N HIS A 82 -0.11 -1.68 -6.91
CA HIS A 82 0.30 -0.45 -6.23
C HIS A 82 1.22 0.40 -7.13
N PRO A 83 1.04 1.72 -7.15
CA PRO A 83 1.93 2.64 -7.86
C PRO A 83 3.35 2.63 -7.29
N ILE A 84 4.32 2.93 -8.15
CA ILE A 84 5.73 2.98 -7.77
C ILE A 84 6.04 4.06 -6.74
N GLU A 85 5.34 5.18 -6.81
CA GLU A 85 5.57 6.33 -5.94
C GLU A 85 5.32 6.01 -4.46
N VAL A 86 4.32 5.18 -4.17
CA VAL A 86 3.98 4.73 -2.81
C VAL A 86 4.67 3.42 -2.43
N SER A 87 5.61 2.94 -3.24
CA SER A 87 6.23 1.62 -3.09
C SER A 87 7.76 1.66 -3.31
N PRO A 88 8.51 2.39 -2.47
CA PRO A 88 9.93 2.68 -2.70
C PRO A 88 10.87 1.46 -2.64
N LEU A 89 10.44 0.35 -2.05
CA LEU A 89 11.23 -0.88 -1.88
C LEU A 89 10.78 -2.04 -2.77
N ALA A 90 9.69 -1.86 -3.52
CA ALA A 90 9.10 -2.92 -4.33
C ALA A 90 9.62 -2.88 -5.76
N LYS A 91 9.91 -4.05 -6.33
CA LYS A 91 10.39 -4.17 -7.72
C LYS A 91 9.34 -3.69 -8.73
N LYS A 92 9.78 -2.99 -9.78
CA LYS A 92 8.90 -2.51 -10.86
C LYS A 92 8.24 -3.68 -11.56
N ASN A 93 6.97 -3.52 -11.92
CA ASN A 93 6.30 -4.47 -12.80
C ASN A 93 6.94 -4.40 -14.20
N PRO A 94 7.37 -5.54 -14.78
CA PRO A 94 8.05 -5.56 -16.07
C PRO A 94 7.14 -5.18 -17.25
N LYS A 95 5.81 -5.25 -17.08
CA LYS A 95 4.84 -4.91 -18.13
C LYS A 95 4.44 -3.44 -18.09
N ASP A 96 4.32 -2.87 -16.90
CA ASP A 96 3.93 -1.47 -16.71
C ASP A 96 4.72 -0.87 -15.52
N PRO A 97 5.80 -0.11 -15.78
CA PRO A 97 6.70 0.40 -14.76
C PRO A 97 6.10 1.51 -13.89
N ARG A 98 4.87 1.97 -14.17
CA ARG A 98 4.11 2.85 -13.27
C ARG A 98 3.73 2.14 -11.97
N PHE A 99 3.69 0.80 -12.00
CA PHE A 99 3.31 -0.04 -10.88
C PHE A 99 4.46 -0.96 -10.45
N VAL A 100 4.30 -1.54 -9.27
CA VAL A 100 5.25 -2.50 -8.69
C VAL A 100 4.62 -3.88 -8.51
N GLU A 101 5.47 -4.89 -8.35
CA GLU A 101 5.06 -6.25 -7.99
C GLU A 101 4.81 -6.33 -6.47
N ARG A 102 3.84 -5.55 -5.97
CA ARG A 102 3.40 -5.47 -4.57
C ARG A 102 1.95 -5.94 -4.45
N PHE A 103 1.62 -6.48 -3.28
CA PHE A 103 0.25 -6.69 -2.86
C PHE A 103 0.05 -6.40 -1.38
N GLU A 104 -1.20 -6.09 -1.04
CA GLU A 104 -1.68 -5.99 0.34
C GLU A 104 -2.86 -6.93 0.54
N LEU A 105 -2.98 -7.50 1.73
CA LEU A 105 -4.12 -8.32 2.12
C LEU A 105 -5.08 -7.48 2.96
N PHE A 106 -6.32 -7.34 2.49
CA PHE A 106 -7.40 -6.72 3.24
C PHE A 106 -8.41 -7.76 3.71
N VAL A 107 -8.89 -7.60 4.93
CA VAL A 107 -9.94 -8.42 5.54
C VAL A 107 -10.82 -7.54 6.43
N GLY A 108 -12.14 -7.60 6.28
CA GLY A 108 -13.06 -6.82 7.11
C GLY A 108 -12.85 -5.30 7.01
N GLY A 109 -12.36 -4.81 5.87
CA GLY A 109 -12.11 -3.39 5.63
C GLY A 109 -10.81 -2.84 6.22
N GLY A 110 -9.87 -3.69 6.65
CA GLY A 110 -8.54 -3.25 7.10
C GLY A 110 -7.41 -4.10 6.54
N GLU A 111 -6.21 -3.54 6.50
CA GLU A 111 -4.99 -4.20 6.01
C GLU A 111 -4.39 -5.18 7.05
N TYR A 112 -4.00 -6.38 6.63
CA TYR A 112 -3.43 -7.44 7.48
C TYR A 112 -2.02 -7.86 7.08
N ALA A 113 -1.64 -7.65 5.82
CA ALA A 113 -0.32 -7.98 5.33
C ALA A 113 0.06 -7.07 4.16
N ASN A 114 1.36 -6.82 4.03
CA ASN A 114 1.97 -6.12 2.90
C ASN A 114 3.15 -6.96 2.42
N ALA A 115 3.25 -7.15 1.12
CA ALA A 115 4.23 -8.03 0.51
C ALA A 115 4.60 -7.57 -0.89
N PHE A 116 5.83 -7.84 -1.31
CA PHE A 116 6.30 -7.46 -2.62
C PHE A 116 7.47 -8.33 -3.08
N THR A 117 7.69 -8.35 -4.39
CA THR A 117 8.97 -8.75 -4.94
C THR A 117 9.99 -7.67 -4.56
N GLU A 118 11.02 -8.07 -3.84
CA GLU A 118 12.02 -7.16 -3.28
C GLU A 118 12.80 -6.45 -4.39
N LEU A 119 13.01 -5.13 -4.22
CA LEU A 119 13.91 -4.38 -5.08
C LEU A 119 15.35 -4.72 -4.72
N ASN A 120 16.00 -5.47 -5.60
CA ASN A 120 17.37 -5.90 -5.42
C ASN A 120 18.38 -5.20 -6.36
N ASP A 121 17.93 -4.18 -7.09
CA ASP A 121 18.79 -3.35 -7.92
C ASP A 121 19.27 -2.14 -7.09
N PRO A 122 20.55 -2.06 -6.69
CA PRO A 122 21.07 -0.97 -5.87
C PRO A 122 20.97 0.40 -6.57
N ILE A 123 21.02 0.43 -7.91
CA ILE A 123 20.95 1.67 -8.69
C ILE A 123 19.53 2.22 -8.63
N ASP A 124 18.51 1.39 -8.85
CA ASP A 124 17.10 1.79 -8.72
C ASP A 124 16.79 2.15 -7.26
N GLN A 125 17.29 1.37 -6.28
CA GLN A 125 17.03 1.66 -4.87
C GLN A 125 17.57 3.03 -4.44
N ARG A 126 18.80 3.39 -4.86
CA ARG A 126 19.37 4.72 -4.60
C ARG A 126 18.53 5.84 -5.21
N GLN A 127 18.08 5.68 -6.46
CA GLN A 127 17.22 6.68 -7.13
C GLN A 127 15.89 6.86 -6.38
N ARG A 128 15.32 5.79 -5.82
CA ARG A 128 14.09 5.87 -5.03
C ARG A 128 14.30 6.56 -3.69
N PHE A 129 15.42 6.32 -3.02
CA PHE A 129 15.77 7.07 -1.81
C PHE A 129 16.02 8.56 -2.10
N GLU A 130 16.63 8.90 -3.22
CA GLU A 130 16.79 10.31 -3.64
C GLU A 130 15.41 10.97 -3.89
N ALA A 131 14.47 10.25 -4.51
CA ALA A 131 13.11 10.74 -4.69
C ALA A 131 12.36 10.94 -3.36
N GLN A 132 12.47 9.98 -2.42
CA GLN A 132 11.90 10.10 -1.08
C GLN A 132 12.52 11.28 -0.30
N ALA A 133 13.84 11.47 -0.38
CA ALA A 133 14.52 12.60 0.25
C ALA A 133 14.06 13.95 -0.33
N ALA A 134 13.76 14.01 -1.64
CA ALA A 134 13.18 15.18 -2.28
C ALA A 134 11.74 15.44 -1.79
N GLU A 135 10.91 14.41 -1.64
CA GLU A 135 9.56 14.53 -1.06
C GLU A 135 9.60 15.00 0.40
N LYS A 136 10.56 14.48 1.19
CA LYS A 136 10.80 14.95 2.56
C LYS A 136 11.09 16.44 2.60
N SER A 137 11.96 16.90 1.71
CA SER A 137 12.31 18.33 1.59
C SER A 137 11.12 19.18 1.13
N ALA A 138 10.12 18.56 0.48
CA ALA A 138 8.89 19.19 0.04
C ALA A 138 7.75 19.13 1.07
N GLY A 139 7.99 18.55 2.26
CA GLY A 139 7.03 18.52 3.37
C GLY A 139 6.41 17.16 3.67
N ASN A 140 6.88 16.07 3.06
CA ASN A 140 6.47 14.72 3.45
C ASN A 140 7.24 14.26 4.71
N ASP A 141 6.65 14.44 5.89
CA ASP A 141 7.27 14.07 7.17
C ASP A 141 7.50 12.55 7.32
N GLU A 142 6.79 11.72 6.55
CA GLU A 142 6.90 10.26 6.57
C GLU A 142 7.98 9.72 5.62
N ALA A 143 8.49 10.56 4.71
CA ALA A 143 9.50 10.14 3.74
C ALA A 143 10.84 9.82 4.40
N GLN A 144 11.46 8.74 3.93
CA GLN A 144 12.73 8.26 4.46
C GLN A 144 13.93 8.99 3.84
N GLY A 145 15.05 9.02 4.59
CA GLY A 145 16.32 9.49 4.07
C GLY A 145 17.03 8.43 3.23
N ILE A 146 18.22 8.77 2.73
CA ILE A 146 19.08 7.81 2.05
C ILE A 146 19.82 6.98 3.11
N ASP A 147 19.71 5.65 3.02
CA ASP A 147 20.50 4.69 3.78
C ASP A 147 21.63 4.15 2.91
N ASP A 148 22.82 4.74 3.04
CA ASP A 148 23.98 4.35 2.22
C ASP A 148 24.50 2.94 2.58
N ASP A 149 24.36 2.49 3.83
CA ASP A 149 24.78 1.14 4.27
C ASP A 149 23.88 0.06 3.65
N TYR A 150 22.57 0.32 3.60
CA TYR A 150 21.62 -0.56 2.90
C TYR A 150 21.89 -0.65 1.40
N VAL A 151 22.20 0.49 0.74
CA VAL A 151 22.55 0.48 -0.69
C VAL A 151 23.86 -0.28 -0.92
N GLU A 152 24.88 -0.06 -0.10
CA GLU A 152 26.14 -0.82 -0.17
C GLU A 152 25.88 -2.32 -0.01
N ALA A 153 25.03 -2.74 0.93
CA ALA A 153 24.67 -4.14 1.10
C ALA A 153 24.02 -4.76 -0.16
N LEU A 154 23.17 -4.01 -0.87
CA LEU A 154 22.59 -4.45 -2.14
C LEU A 154 23.64 -4.58 -3.26
N GLU A 155 24.70 -3.75 -3.25
CA GLU A 155 25.81 -3.82 -4.22
C GLU A 155 26.64 -5.10 -4.08
N TYR A 156 26.71 -5.70 -2.89
CA TYR A 156 27.29 -7.04 -2.70
C TYR A 156 26.44 -8.16 -3.32
N GLY A 157 25.17 -7.87 -3.65
CA GLY A 157 24.27 -8.75 -4.40
C GLY A 157 23.23 -9.42 -3.51
N MET A 158 22.00 -8.88 -3.54
CA MET A 158 20.82 -9.55 -3.00
C MET A 158 20.15 -10.41 -4.09
N PRO A 159 19.87 -11.71 -3.84
CA PRO A 159 19.15 -12.54 -4.81
C PRO A 159 17.70 -12.05 -4.99
N PRO A 160 17.02 -12.44 -6.09
CA PRO A 160 15.57 -12.23 -6.21
C PRO A 160 14.85 -12.82 -5.00
N THR A 161 14.12 -11.96 -4.27
CA THR A 161 13.53 -12.27 -2.97
C THR A 161 12.08 -11.81 -2.92
N GLY A 162 11.24 -12.49 -2.15
CA GLY A 162 9.89 -12.04 -1.82
C GLY A 162 9.80 -11.67 -0.35
N GLY A 163 9.32 -10.46 -0.06
CA GLY A 163 9.07 -9.96 1.28
C GLY A 163 7.62 -10.14 1.72
N LEU A 164 7.42 -10.29 3.02
CA LEU A 164 6.11 -10.35 3.64
C LEU A 164 6.16 -9.78 5.07
N GLY A 165 5.37 -8.75 5.31
CA GLY A 165 5.01 -8.28 6.65
C GLY A 165 3.57 -8.67 6.98
N ILE A 166 3.33 -9.15 8.19
CA ILE A 166 1.99 -9.47 8.71
C ILE A 166 1.77 -8.70 10.01
N GLY A 167 0.64 -8.00 10.11
CA GLY A 167 0.20 -7.36 11.34
C GLY A 167 -0.32 -8.39 12.34
N ILE A 168 0.56 -8.91 13.21
CA ILE A 168 0.21 -9.97 14.17
C ILE A 168 -0.92 -9.53 15.11
N ASP A 169 -0.92 -8.29 15.61
CA ASP A 169 -1.98 -7.82 16.49
C ASP A 169 -3.34 -7.79 15.80
N ARG A 170 -3.40 -7.30 14.55
CA ARG A 170 -4.63 -7.32 13.72
C ARG A 170 -5.08 -8.76 13.46
N LEU A 171 -4.15 -9.66 13.12
CA LEU A 171 -4.47 -11.08 12.93
C LEU A 171 -5.07 -11.70 14.20
N VAL A 172 -4.50 -11.42 15.38
CA VAL A 172 -5.06 -11.88 16.65
C VAL A 172 -6.45 -11.27 16.85
N MET A 173 -6.64 -9.97 16.59
CA MET A 173 -7.96 -9.33 16.70
C MET A 173 -9.03 -10.04 15.86
N LEU A 174 -8.72 -10.35 14.59
CA LEU A 174 -9.61 -11.08 13.69
C LEU A 174 -9.99 -12.47 14.23
N LEU A 175 -9.01 -13.21 14.74
CA LEU A 175 -9.20 -14.58 15.22
C LEU A 175 -9.88 -14.65 16.59
N THR A 176 -9.81 -13.59 17.39
CA THR A 176 -10.40 -13.52 18.74
C THR A 176 -11.67 -12.67 18.82
N ASP A 177 -12.13 -12.10 17.71
CA ASP A 177 -13.23 -11.15 17.66
C ASP A 177 -13.02 -9.91 18.54
N ALA A 178 -11.76 -9.48 18.67
CA ALA A 178 -11.43 -8.31 19.47
C ALA A 178 -11.66 -7.01 18.66
N PRO A 179 -12.46 -6.07 19.18
CA PRO A 179 -12.78 -4.83 18.47
C PRO A 179 -11.66 -3.78 18.56
N SER A 180 -10.73 -3.93 19.51
CA SER A 180 -9.63 -3.00 19.72
C SER A 180 -8.28 -3.71 19.82
N ILE A 181 -7.22 -3.08 19.28
CA ILE A 181 -5.84 -3.55 19.47
C ILE A 181 -5.44 -3.60 20.96
N ARG A 182 -6.10 -2.78 21.80
CA ARG A 182 -5.86 -2.79 23.26
C ARG A 182 -6.31 -4.08 23.93
N ASP A 183 -7.24 -4.82 23.32
CA ASP A 183 -7.79 -6.05 23.89
C ASP A 183 -6.89 -7.26 23.61
N VAL A 184 -5.94 -7.12 22.67
CA VAL A 184 -4.96 -8.17 22.32
C VAL A 184 -3.55 -7.86 22.83
N LEU A 185 -3.35 -6.70 23.47
CA LEU A 185 -2.10 -6.29 24.11
C LEU A 185 -2.24 -6.33 25.63
N LEU A 186 -1.35 -7.05 26.31
CA LEU A 186 -1.37 -7.14 27.79
C LEU A 186 -1.19 -5.78 28.49
N PHE A 187 -0.36 -4.90 27.90
CA PHE A 187 -0.03 -3.58 28.46
C PHE A 187 -0.04 -2.52 27.35
N PRO A 188 -1.23 -2.06 26.90
CA PRO A 188 -1.32 -1.06 25.84
C PRO A 188 -0.86 0.31 26.32
N THR A 189 -0.30 1.12 25.42
CA THR A 189 0.07 2.51 25.72
C THR A 189 -1.15 3.33 26.14
N LEU A 190 -1.08 3.94 27.32
CA LEU A 190 -2.09 4.85 27.85
C LEU A 190 -1.67 6.30 27.63
N ARG A 191 -2.66 7.18 27.45
CA ARG A 191 -2.41 8.62 27.51
C ARG A 191 -2.04 8.97 28.96
N PRO A 192 -0.95 9.72 29.20
CA PRO A 192 -0.60 10.22 30.53
C PRO A 192 -1.70 11.07 31.17
#